data_AF-A0A9D5EW77-F1
#
_entry.id   AF-A0A9D5EW77-F1
#
_cell.length_a   1.000
_cell.length_b   1.000
_cell.length_c   1.000
_cell.angle_alpha   90.00
_cell.angle_beta   90.00
_cell.angle_gamma   90.00
#
_symmetry.space_group_name_H-M   'P 1'
#
loop_
_entity.id
_entity.type
_entity.pdbx_description
1 polymer ?
#
loop_
_entity_poly.entity_id
_entity_poly.type
_entity_poly.pdbx_seq_one_letter_code
_entity_poly.pdbx_strand_id
1 'polypeptide(L)'
;MNKLLLCLACLLFTAGASAQALWQGVPVGATVAEVRALVPEAQAPASAYAGDGVQLEIPAVDLAGAAFKVSFVFKADRLQRITLQADAGSADGARALAQRLTTSLRSRYGLEMSTKSRGATSSLTIDRQWNFRRTVVHLEVVDGTFVRLDYSSQAPARNNPL
;
A
#
# COMPACT_ATOMS: atom_id res chain seq x y z
N MET A 1 -40.62 -32.61 -26.15
CA MET A 1 -39.22 -33.00 -26.42
C MET A 1 -38.35 -31.75 -26.40
N ASN A 2 -37.56 -31.59 -25.34
CA ASN A 2 -36.16 -31.09 -25.28
C ASN A 2 -35.85 -29.76 -26.00
N LYS A 3 -35.32 -28.68 -25.38
CA LYS A 3 -34.32 -28.59 -24.30
C LYS A 3 -34.44 -27.25 -23.55
N LEU A 4 -34.86 -27.33 -22.28
CA LEU A 4 -34.31 -26.50 -21.21
C LEU A 4 -32.81 -26.82 -21.12
N LEU A 5 -31.93 -25.81 -21.07
CA LEU A 5 -30.46 -25.82 -20.88
C LEU A 5 -29.89 -24.87 -21.95
N LEU A 6 -29.58 -23.60 -21.64
CA LEU A 6 -28.25 -23.29 -21.11
C LEU A 6 -28.20 -21.86 -20.51
N CYS A 7 -29.09 -21.51 -19.56
CA CYS A 7 -29.02 -20.24 -18.82
C CYS A 7 -28.11 -20.29 -17.57
N LEU A 8 -27.16 -21.22 -17.50
CA LEU A 8 -26.41 -21.50 -16.29
C LEU A 8 -24.91 -21.69 -16.57
N ALA A 9 -24.23 -20.60 -16.93
CA ALA A 9 -22.77 -20.52 -16.90
C ALA A 9 -22.33 -19.24 -16.20
N CYS A 10 -22.28 -19.35 -14.88
CA CYS A 10 -21.34 -18.63 -14.00
C CYS A 10 -21.55 -17.12 -13.80
N LEU A 11 -22.71 -16.80 -13.19
CA LEU A 11 -22.80 -15.81 -12.13
C LEU A 11 -21.83 -16.16 -10.98
N LEU A 12 -20.53 -15.83 -11.09
CA LEU A 12 -19.60 -15.76 -9.95
C LEU A 12 -18.45 -14.77 -10.23
N PHE A 13 -18.76 -13.53 -10.60
CA PHE A 13 -17.88 -12.39 -10.31
C PHE A 13 -18.45 -11.60 -9.13
N THR A 14 -18.75 -12.30 -8.05
CA THR A 14 -18.98 -11.69 -6.73
C THR A 14 -17.79 -11.98 -5.81
N ALA A 15 -16.58 -11.76 -6.33
CA ALA A 15 -15.38 -11.70 -5.49
C ALA A 15 -15.27 -10.28 -4.90
N GLY A 16 -15.86 -10.11 -3.72
CA GLY A 16 -15.55 -9.01 -2.82
C GLY A 16 -16.54 -7.84 -2.82
N ALA A 17 -17.67 -8.00 -2.11
CA ALA A 17 -18.34 -6.88 -1.45
C ALA A 17 -17.46 -6.36 -0.30
N SER A 18 -16.28 -5.83 -0.65
CA SER A 18 -15.28 -5.14 0.16
C SER A 18 -14.13 -4.88 -0.79
N ALA A 19 -13.94 -3.66 -1.30
CA ALA A 19 -12.73 -3.41 -2.10
C ALA A 19 -12.26 -1.98 -1.93
N GLN A 20 -11.89 -1.65 -0.70
CA GLN A 20 -10.95 -0.56 -0.48
C GLN A 20 -9.64 -1.07 -1.09
N ALA A 21 -9.29 -0.55 -2.26
CA ALA A 21 -8.06 -0.91 -2.92
C ALA A 21 -6.88 -0.22 -2.22
N LEU A 22 -5.85 -0.99 -1.90
CA LEU A 22 -4.53 -0.50 -1.51
C LEU A 22 -3.69 -0.26 -2.77
N TRP A 23 -2.40 -0.58 -2.71
CA TRP A 23 -1.49 -0.52 -3.84
C TRP A 23 -1.93 -1.49 -4.96
N GLN A 24 -1.84 -1.04 -6.22
CA GLN A 24 -2.22 -1.78 -7.43
C GLN A 24 -3.60 -2.48 -7.41
N GLY A 25 -4.57 -1.94 -6.65
CA GLY A 25 -5.92 -2.52 -6.65
C GLY A 25 -6.13 -3.67 -5.67
N VAL A 26 -5.10 -4.07 -4.92
CA VAL A 26 -5.19 -5.18 -3.96
C VAL A 26 -6.21 -4.83 -2.85
N PRO A 27 -7.25 -5.64 -2.62
CA PRO A 27 -8.25 -5.36 -1.61
C PRO A 27 -7.68 -5.45 -0.19
N VAL A 28 -8.06 -4.50 0.67
CA VAL A 28 -7.91 -4.66 2.13
C VAL A 28 -8.61 -5.94 2.58
N GLY A 29 -7.98 -6.69 3.48
CA GLY A 29 -8.53 -7.93 4.03
C GLY A 29 -8.40 -9.14 3.10
N ALA A 30 -7.76 -8.99 1.94
CA ALA A 30 -7.41 -10.12 1.09
C ALA A 30 -6.54 -11.12 1.87
N THR A 31 -6.78 -12.40 1.62
CA THR A 31 -5.94 -13.51 2.08
C THR A 31 -4.66 -13.58 1.25
N VAL A 32 -3.66 -14.32 1.74
CA VAL A 32 -2.41 -14.58 0.98
C VAL A 32 -2.69 -15.14 -0.41
N ALA A 33 -3.62 -16.09 -0.52
CA ALA A 33 -3.98 -16.72 -1.78
C ALA A 33 -4.60 -15.72 -2.77
N GLU A 34 -5.49 -14.85 -2.29
CA GLU A 34 -6.09 -13.79 -3.12
C GLU A 34 -5.05 -12.76 -3.56
N VAL A 35 -4.13 -12.36 -2.68
CA VAL A 35 -3.03 -11.45 -3.04
C VAL A 35 -2.13 -12.08 -4.10
N ARG A 36 -1.75 -13.35 -3.97
CA ARG A 36 -0.96 -14.06 -5.00
C ARG A 36 -1.69 -14.22 -6.34
N ALA A 37 -3.01 -14.38 -6.32
CA ALA A 37 -3.80 -14.44 -7.55
C ALA A 37 -3.84 -13.09 -8.28
N LEU A 38 -3.84 -11.98 -7.53
CA LEU A 38 -3.85 -10.62 -8.09
C LEU A 38 -2.46 -10.10 -8.43
N VAL A 39 -1.43 -10.56 -7.71
CA VAL A 39 -0.04 -10.11 -7.82
C VAL A 39 0.86 -11.36 -7.90
N PRO A 40 0.96 -12.00 -9.08
CA PRO A 40 1.71 -13.25 -9.24
C PRO A 40 3.21 -13.10 -8.94
N GLU A 41 3.77 -11.90 -9.04
CA GLU A 41 5.16 -11.60 -8.67
C GLU A 41 5.41 -11.57 -7.14
N ALA A 42 4.36 -11.59 -6.32
CA ALA A 42 4.48 -11.59 -4.87
C ALA A 42 4.90 -12.98 -4.36
N GLN A 43 6.10 -13.06 -3.80
CA GLN A 43 6.71 -14.29 -3.32
C GLN A 43 6.77 -14.32 -1.78
N ALA A 44 7.02 -15.49 -1.21
CA ALA A 44 7.33 -15.58 0.22
C ALA A 44 8.63 -14.80 0.50
N PRO A 45 8.74 -14.15 1.68
CA PRO A 45 9.92 -13.40 2.00
C PRO A 45 11.17 -14.27 2.04
N ALA A 46 12.28 -13.76 1.50
CA ALA A 46 13.56 -14.47 1.50
C ALA A 46 14.11 -14.71 2.92
N SER A 47 13.68 -13.88 3.88
CA SER A 47 14.06 -13.99 5.29
C SER A 47 12.86 -14.41 6.15
N ALA A 48 13.09 -15.35 7.07
CA ALA A 48 12.12 -15.68 8.12
C ALA A 48 11.85 -14.51 9.09
N TYR A 49 12.67 -13.46 9.05
CA TYR A 49 12.58 -12.26 9.87
C TYR A 49 12.09 -11.02 9.10
N ALA A 50 11.28 -11.19 8.05
CA ALA A 50 10.85 -10.10 7.16
C ALA A 50 10.05 -8.95 7.82
N GLY A 51 9.81 -9.02 9.12
CA GLY A 51 9.01 -8.09 9.90
C GLY A 51 7.73 -8.75 10.36
N ASP A 52 7.18 -8.25 11.47
CA ASP A 52 5.95 -8.79 12.03
C ASP A 52 4.80 -8.73 11.01
N GLY A 53 4.18 -9.87 10.76
CA GLY A 53 3.07 -10.02 9.81
C GLY A 53 3.42 -9.98 8.32
N VAL A 54 4.68 -9.81 7.89
CA VAL A 54 5.02 -9.86 6.46
C VAL A 54 5.00 -11.30 5.96
N GLN A 55 4.07 -11.61 5.05
CA GLN A 55 3.94 -12.96 4.48
C GLN A 55 4.22 -13.01 2.98
N LEU A 56 4.17 -11.88 2.28
CA LEU A 56 4.56 -11.77 0.88
C LEU A 56 5.41 -10.52 0.64
N GLU A 57 6.30 -10.60 -0.34
CA GLU A 57 7.10 -9.48 -0.81
C GLU A 57 7.30 -9.51 -2.33
N ILE A 58 7.60 -8.34 -2.89
CA ILE A 58 8.19 -8.21 -4.22
C ILE A 58 9.56 -7.55 -4.03
N PRO A 59 10.67 -8.23 -4.39
CA PRO A 59 12.01 -7.74 -4.08
C PRO A 59 12.33 -6.35 -4.67
N ALA A 60 11.85 -6.10 -5.89
CA ALA A 60 12.09 -4.85 -6.59
C ALA A 60 10.96 -4.57 -7.60
N VAL A 61 10.36 -3.39 -7.47
CA VAL A 61 9.45 -2.79 -8.45
C VAL A 61 9.95 -1.38 -8.75
N ASP A 62 10.10 -1.04 -10.04
CA ASP A 62 10.43 0.33 -10.41
C ASP A 62 9.23 1.26 -10.18
N LEU A 63 9.42 2.29 -9.37
CA LEU A 63 8.44 3.35 -9.13
C LEU A 63 9.16 4.69 -9.05
N ALA A 64 8.78 5.63 -9.91
CA ALA A 64 9.39 6.96 -9.99
C ALA A 64 10.93 6.95 -10.18
N GLY A 65 11.43 5.94 -10.91
CA GLY A 65 12.84 5.76 -11.24
C GLY A 65 13.69 5.24 -10.09
N ALA A 66 13.08 4.54 -9.13
CA ALA A 66 13.77 3.88 -8.03
C ALA A 66 13.17 2.48 -7.80
N ALA A 67 14.00 1.54 -7.37
CA ALA A 67 13.57 0.19 -7.04
C ALA A 67 13.00 0.14 -5.61
N PHE A 68 11.70 -0.13 -5.51
CA PHE A 68 11.01 -0.33 -4.25
C PHE A 68 10.88 -1.82 -3.96
N LYS A 69 11.27 -2.22 -2.75
CA LYS A 69 10.82 -3.49 -2.17
C LYS A 69 9.38 -3.29 -1.70
N VAL A 70 8.49 -4.19 -2.10
CA VAL A 70 7.09 -4.21 -1.66
C VAL A 70 6.92 -5.28 -0.59
N SER A 71 6.25 -4.97 0.51
CA SER A 71 6.00 -5.91 1.60
C SER A 71 4.52 -5.89 1.95
N PHE A 72 3.88 -7.06 1.94
CA PHE A 72 2.47 -7.24 2.25
C PHE A 72 2.34 -7.74 3.69
N VAL A 73 1.74 -6.91 4.54
CA VAL A 73 1.59 -7.15 5.98
C VAL A 73 0.19 -7.67 6.27
N PHE A 74 0.13 -8.87 6.85
CA PHE A 74 -1.07 -9.59 7.22
C PHE A 74 -1.22 -9.65 8.73
N LYS A 75 -2.47 -9.61 9.19
CA LYS A 75 -2.85 -9.86 10.58
C LYS A 75 -4.07 -10.77 10.58
N ALA A 76 -4.04 -11.85 11.36
CA ALA A 76 -5.08 -12.87 11.36
C ALA A 76 -5.44 -13.34 9.93
N ASP A 77 -4.42 -13.60 9.11
CA ASP A 77 -4.51 -14.01 7.69
C ASP A 77 -5.24 -13.05 6.75
N ARG A 78 -5.33 -11.77 7.15
CA ARG A 78 -5.99 -10.72 6.38
C ARG A 78 -5.03 -9.57 6.12
N LEU A 79 -4.91 -9.15 4.87
CA LEU A 79 -4.05 -8.03 4.47
C LEU A 79 -4.49 -6.74 5.17
N GLN A 80 -3.56 -6.09 5.86
CA GLN A 80 -3.79 -4.84 6.57
C GLN A 80 -3.09 -3.65 5.92
N ARG A 81 -1.87 -3.88 5.45
CA ARG A 81 -0.98 -2.84 4.94
C ARG A 81 -0.09 -3.38 3.83
N ILE A 82 0.22 -2.52 2.87
CA ILE A 82 1.28 -2.73 1.90
C ILE A 82 2.30 -1.61 2.10
N THR A 83 3.55 -1.99 2.33
CA THR A 83 4.68 -1.08 2.51
C THR A 83 5.59 -1.15 1.30
N LEU A 84 5.86 -0.02 0.68
CA LEU A 84 6.88 0.12 -0.36
C LEU A 84 8.06 0.86 0.24
N GLN A 85 9.26 0.30 0.16
CA GLN A 85 10.47 0.94 0.65
C GLN A 85 11.58 0.92 -0.40
N ALA A 86 12.20 2.08 -0.62
CA ALA A 86 13.39 2.22 -1.45
C ALA A 86 14.52 2.87 -0.66
N ASP A 87 15.75 2.43 -0.91
CA ASP A 87 16.95 3.14 -0.51
C ASP A 87 17.33 4.12 -1.63
N ALA A 88 17.40 5.41 -1.31
CA ALA A 88 17.81 6.43 -2.25
C ALA A 88 19.32 6.76 -2.17
N GLY A 89 20.06 6.08 -1.29
CA GLY A 89 21.52 6.16 -1.13
C GLY A 89 22.04 7.46 -0.53
N SER A 90 21.21 8.51 -0.44
CA SER A 90 21.59 9.84 0.07
C SER A 90 20.36 10.63 0.53
N ALA A 91 20.57 11.62 1.37
CA ALA A 91 19.51 12.52 1.84
C ALA A 91 18.85 13.31 0.69
N ASP A 92 19.67 13.87 -0.21
CA ASP A 92 19.17 14.60 -1.37
C ASP A 92 18.42 13.67 -2.35
N GLY A 93 18.92 12.45 -2.55
CA GLY A 93 18.25 11.42 -3.34
C GLY A 93 16.88 11.05 -2.78
N ALA A 94 16.79 10.80 -1.46
CA ALA A 94 15.54 10.45 -0.79
C ALA A 94 14.53 11.60 -0.89
N ARG A 95 15.00 12.83 -0.68
CA ARG A 95 14.18 14.03 -0.82
C ARG A 95 13.64 14.20 -2.24
N ALA A 96 14.49 14.08 -3.25
CA ALA A 96 14.10 14.21 -4.65
C ALA A 96 13.09 13.11 -5.05
N LEU A 97 13.31 11.88 -4.62
CA LEU A 97 12.40 10.76 -4.85
C LEU A 97 11.05 10.98 -4.18
N ALA A 98 11.03 11.37 -2.90
CA ALA A 98 9.80 11.66 -2.17
C ALA A 98 9.03 12.85 -2.79
N GLN A 99 9.72 13.85 -3.35
CA GLN A 99 9.06 14.94 -4.10
C GLN A 99 8.41 14.44 -5.39
N ARG A 100 9.09 13.59 -6.17
CA ARG A 100 8.50 12.97 -7.37
C ARG A 100 7.25 12.16 -7.02
N LEU A 101 7.35 11.31 -6.00
CA LEU A 101 6.23 10.53 -5.50
C LEU A 101 5.09 11.40 -5.03
N THR A 102 5.37 12.51 -4.33
CA THR A 102 4.33 13.46 -3.94
C THR A 102 3.57 13.95 -5.18
N THR A 103 4.26 14.37 -6.23
CA THR A 103 3.60 14.86 -7.45
C THR A 103 2.68 13.79 -8.04
N SER A 104 3.15 12.54 -8.13
CA SER A 104 2.34 11.40 -8.60
C SER A 104 1.15 11.09 -7.70
N LEU A 105 1.36 11.06 -6.38
CA LEU A 105 0.31 10.81 -5.38
C LEU A 105 -0.74 11.91 -5.38
N ARG A 106 -0.32 13.17 -5.54
CA ARG A 106 -1.22 14.31 -5.64
C ARG A 106 -2.08 14.24 -6.90
N SER A 107 -1.51 13.84 -8.02
CA SER A 107 -2.26 13.61 -9.26
C SER A 107 -3.31 12.50 -9.10
N ARG A 108 -3.00 11.46 -8.28
CA ARG A 108 -3.89 10.30 -8.09
C ARG A 108 -4.95 10.49 -7.00
N TYR A 109 -4.59 11.13 -5.89
CA TYR A 109 -5.40 11.19 -4.67
C TYR A 109 -5.86 12.60 -4.29
N GLY A 110 -5.41 13.62 -5.03
CA GLY A 110 -5.66 15.02 -4.70
C GLY A 110 -4.67 15.59 -3.69
N LEU A 111 -5.05 16.68 -3.02
CA LEU A 111 -4.19 17.36 -2.06
C LEU A 111 -3.95 16.51 -0.81
N GLU A 112 -2.77 16.65 -0.22
CA GLU A 112 -2.41 16.06 1.06
C GLU A 112 -3.39 16.48 2.17
N MET A 113 -3.83 15.54 3.00
CA MET A 113 -4.68 15.83 4.17
C MET A 113 -3.86 16.34 5.36
N SER A 114 -2.61 15.89 5.48
CA SER A 114 -1.68 16.38 6.49
C SER A 114 -0.29 16.46 5.91
N THR A 115 0.34 17.61 6.12
CA THR A 115 1.78 17.73 6.19
C THR A 115 2.08 17.95 7.67
N LYS A 116 2.72 16.98 8.35
CA LYS A 116 3.29 17.28 9.66
C LYS A 116 4.54 18.15 9.43
N SER A 117 4.30 19.44 9.21
CA SER A 117 5.25 20.53 9.46
C SER A 117 4.72 21.34 10.64
N ARG A 118 4.69 20.75 11.84
CA ARG A 118 4.36 21.52 13.06
C ARG A 118 5.57 21.54 13.99
N GLY A 119 6.26 22.67 13.95
CA GLY A 119 7.12 23.14 15.04
C GLY A 119 8.62 23.03 14.77
N ALA A 120 9.24 24.20 14.65
CA ALA A 120 10.67 24.49 14.81
C ALA A 120 11.67 23.69 13.94
N THR A 121 12.19 24.37 12.91
CA THR A 121 13.51 24.09 12.29
C THR A 121 13.74 22.64 11.83
N SER A 122 13.17 22.27 10.68
CA SER A 122 13.89 21.54 9.61
C SER A 122 12.92 21.26 8.47
N SER A 123 13.12 21.95 7.35
CA SER A 123 12.50 21.62 6.05
C SER A 123 12.97 20.27 5.48
N LEU A 124 13.58 19.39 6.29
CA LEU A 124 14.38 18.22 5.90
C LEU A 124 13.58 16.91 5.89
N THR A 125 12.51 16.78 6.67
CA THR A 125 11.72 15.55 6.76
C THR A 125 10.44 15.66 5.93
N ILE A 126 10.39 14.99 4.78
CA ILE A 126 9.14 14.85 4.02
C ILE A 126 8.30 13.79 4.75
N ASP A 127 7.14 14.21 5.24
CA ASP A 127 6.10 13.38 5.85
C ASP A 127 4.74 13.90 5.36
N ARG A 128 4.02 13.07 4.58
CA ARG A 128 2.79 13.45 3.89
C ARG A 128 1.77 12.33 3.92
N GLN A 129 0.52 12.70 4.18
CA GLN A 129 -0.58 11.75 4.22
C GLN A 129 -1.72 12.16 3.28
N TRP A 130 -2.28 11.18 2.57
CA TRP A 130 -3.53 11.27 1.83
C TRP A 130 -4.54 10.28 2.42
N ASN A 131 -5.80 10.68 2.43
CA ASN A 131 -6.90 9.75 2.64
C ASN A 131 -7.71 9.73 1.36
N PHE A 132 -7.86 8.55 0.76
CA PHE A 132 -8.67 8.35 -0.42
C PHE A 132 -9.65 7.20 -0.19
N ARG A 133 -10.94 7.53 -0.21
CA ARG A 133 -12.01 6.61 0.18
C ARG A 133 -11.82 6.11 1.61
N ARG A 134 -11.33 4.89 1.80
CA ARG A 134 -11.00 4.29 3.10
C ARG A 134 -9.56 3.76 3.12
N THR A 135 -8.72 4.28 2.24
CA THR A 135 -7.29 3.98 2.17
C THR A 135 -6.54 5.19 2.67
N VAL A 136 -5.63 4.98 3.62
CA VAL A 136 -4.63 5.95 4.05
C VAL A 136 -3.35 5.65 3.27
N VAL A 137 -2.79 6.68 2.65
CA VAL A 137 -1.51 6.63 1.96
C VAL A 137 -0.56 7.56 2.70
N HIS A 138 0.55 7.02 3.20
CA HIS A 138 1.54 7.77 3.97
C HIS A 138 2.90 7.68 3.28
N LEU A 139 3.48 8.82 2.97
CA LEU A 139 4.80 8.95 2.37
C LEU A 139 5.73 9.62 3.38
N GLU A 140 6.84 8.96 3.69
CA GLU A 140 7.85 9.49 4.59
C GLU A 140 9.28 9.24 4.07
N VAL A 141 10.20 10.13 4.47
CA VAL A 141 11.65 9.88 4.38
C VAL A 141 12.12 9.39 5.75
N VAL A 142 12.65 8.17 5.79
CA VAL A 142 13.10 7.46 7.00
C VAL A 142 14.62 7.42 7.04
N ASP A 143 15.21 7.69 8.20
CA ASP A 143 16.66 7.70 8.45
C ASP A 143 17.46 8.59 7.47
N GLY A 144 16.79 9.53 6.80
CA GLY A 144 17.37 10.43 5.81
C GLY A 144 17.58 9.81 4.43
N THR A 145 17.82 8.50 4.30
CA THR A 145 18.18 7.87 3.01
C THR A 145 17.08 6.99 2.42
N PHE A 146 16.12 6.54 3.24
CA PHE A 146 15.05 5.66 2.78
C PHE A 146 13.78 6.45 2.49
N VAL A 147 13.05 6.03 1.46
CA VAL A 147 11.70 6.52 1.19
C VAL A 147 10.74 5.38 1.44
N ARG A 148 9.75 5.62 2.31
CA ARG A 148 8.68 4.66 2.60
C ARG A 148 7.35 5.20 2.15
N LEU A 149 6.57 4.33 1.51
CA LEU A 149 5.20 4.59 1.10
C LEU A 149 4.31 3.46 1.64
N ASP A 150 3.45 3.81 2.58
CA ASP A 150 2.52 2.88 3.23
C ASP A 150 1.10 3.08 2.71
N TYR A 151 0.47 1.97 2.35
CA TYR A 151 -0.96 1.89 2.03
C TYR A 151 -1.64 1.04 3.08
N SER A 152 -2.58 1.61 3.83
CA SER A 152 -3.39 0.85 4.80
C SER A 152 -4.85 1.22 4.71
N SER A 153 -5.71 0.37 5.27
CA SER A 153 -7.09 0.79 5.51
C SER A 153 -7.13 1.89 6.57
N GLN A 154 -8.08 2.81 6.42
CA GLN A 154 -8.49 3.68 7.50
C GLN A 154 -9.19 2.78 8.52
N ALA A 155 -8.57 2.54 9.68
CA ALA A 155 -9.29 1.92 10.78
C ALA A 155 -10.56 2.76 11.06
N PRO A 156 -11.73 2.15 11.29
CA PRO A 156 -12.86 2.92 11.77
C PRO A 156 -12.39 3.68 13.01
N ALA A 157 -12.63 5.00 13.03
CA ALA A 157 -12.40 5.79 14.22
C ALA A 157 -13.12 5.04 15.36
N ARG A 158 -12.37 4.56 16.34
CA ARG A 158 -12.97 4.08 17.59
C ARG A 158 -13.60 5.31 18.21
N ASN A 159 -14.87 5.55 17.90
CA ASN A 159 -15.72 6.36 18.73
C ASN A 159 -15.73 5.62 20.06
N ASN A 160 -14.93 6.08 21.02
CA ASN A 160 -15.07 5.69 22.40
C ASN A 160 -16.28 6.49 22.90
N PRO A 161 -17.45 5.90 23.16
CA PRO A 161 -18.38 6.54 24.07
C PRO A 161 -17.75 6.40 25.46
N LEU A 162 -17.34 7.53 26.04
CA LEU A 162 -17.19 7.66 27.48
C LEU A 162 -18.56 7.51 28.15
#